data_AF-A0A936UNL8-F1
#
_entry.id   AF-A0A936UNL8-F1
#
_cell.length_a   1.000
_cell.length_b   1.000
_cell.length_c   1.000
_cell.angle_alpha   90.00
_cell.angle_beta   90.00
_cell.angle_gamma   90.00
#
_symmetry.space_group_name_H-M   'P 1'
#
loop_
_entity.id
_entity.type
_entity.pdbx_description
1 polymer ?
#
loop_
_entity_poly.entity_id
_entity_poly.type
_entity_poly.pdbx_seq_one_letter_code
_entity_poly.pdbx_strand_id
1 'polypeptide(L)'
;MRIIFSRKGFDSSSGGKPSPILPDGRMVSLPIPDKQSPIRYGDIRWHEHNLGALVSDLTDGRIPASHLAHLDPDLSNDSLPRLPGWRPIFGQTGAAQGHLRNTGVVAGDIFLFFGLFRHVAYKSGKLDWNTCSPPLHVLWGWLQIDEVLKVDGCDDEEYKWAKYHPHFHRGFETNNTVYVARKHLTLPGVSAGELAGAGVFPCFSEQLRLTALSATTPSLWELPQWLYPRNDISPLTYHADLSRWQKSERGTKLNTVARGQEFILDCADYPDSIEWINTLLESNSVNEGCRNNAR
;
A
#
# COMPACT_ATOMS: atom_id res chain seq x y z
N MET A 1 -11.11 14.55 6.96
CA MET A 1 -10.54 13.37 6.26
C MET A 1 -9.07 13.31 6.61
N ARG A 2 -8.52 12.10 6.73
CA ARG A 2 -7.10 11.85 6.94
C ARG A 2 -6.51 11.08 5.76
N ILE A 3 -5.25 11.35 5.47
CA ILE A 3 -4.42 10.50 4.61
C ILE A 3 -3.53 9.65 5.50
N ILE A 4 -3.53 8.35 5.26
CA ILE A 4 -2.69 7.39 5.97
C ILE A 4 -1.72 6.75 4.99
N PHE A 5 -0.44 7.10 5.07
CA PHE A 5 0.62 6.38 4.38
C PHE A 5 0.89 5.08 5.14
N SER A 6 0.52 3.95 4.53
CA SER A 6 0.57 2.63 5.16
C SER A 6 1.61 1.75 4.50
N ARG A 7 2.65 1.37 5.24
CA ARG A 7 3.72 0.51 4.72
C ARG A 7 3.21 -0.92 4.59
N LYS A 8 3.36 -1.56 3.44
CA LYS A 8 2.91 -2.93 3.16
C LYS A 8 3.85 -3.66 2.20
N GLY A 9 3.67 -4.98 2.15
CA GLY A 9 4.40 -5.88 1.28
C GLY A 9 5.79 -6.25 1.79
N PHE A 10 6.54 -6.99 0.96
CA PHE A 10 7.88 -7.44 1.29
C PHE A 10 8.86 -6.30 1.62
N ASP A 11 9.75 -6.56 2.58
CA ASP A 11 10.92 -5.76 2.85
C ASP A 11 12.10 -6.62 3.37
N SER A 12 13.17 -5.97 3.84
CA SER A 12 14.35 -6.66 4.38
C SER A 12 14.05 -7.52 5.62
N SER A 13 13.02 -7.18 6.38
CA SER A 13 12.60 -7.89 7.60
C SER A 13 11.55 -8.98 7.33
N SER A 14 10.67 -8.73 6.36
CA SER A 14 9.50 -9.55 6.05
C SER A 14 9.56 -9.96 4.58
N GLY A 15 9.85 -11.24 4.32
CA GLY A 15 10.05 -11.74 2.95
C GLY A 15 11.49 -11.61 2.45
N GLY A 16 12.29 -10.65 2.93
CA GLY A 16 13.75 -10.56 2.73
C GLY A 16 14.19 -9.99 1.38
N LYS A 17 13.27 -9.44 0.59
CA LYS A 17 13.51 -8.82 -0.72
C LYS A 17 12.55 -7.62 -0.90
N PRO A 18 12.76 -6.70 -1.85
CA PRO A 18 11.74 -5.75 -2.28
C PRO A 18 10.61 -6.44 -3.07
N SER A 19 9.57 -5.67 -3.39
CA SER A 19 8.58 -5.96 -4.42
C SER A 19 9.11 -5.58 -5.83
N PRO A 20 8.78 -6.31 -6.90
CA PRO A 20 9.31 -6.03 -8.23
C PRO A 20 8.57 -4.89 -8.95
N ILE A 21 9.33 -4.08 -9.69
CA ILE A 21 8.86 -3.29 -10.83
C ILE A 21 9.34 -4.01 -12.09
N LEU A 22 8.41 -4.51 -12.89
CA LEU A 22 8.69 -5.31 -14.07
C LEU A 22 9.24 -4.46 -15.24
N PRO A 23 9.86 -5.08 -16.26
CA PRO A 23 10.41 -4.36 -17.42
C PRO A 23 9.36 -3.56 -18.22
N ASP A 24 8.10 -3.96 -18.17
CA ASP A 24 6.97 -3.25 -18.79
C ASP A 24 6.36 -2.17 -17.87
N GLY A 25 7.01 -1.89 -16.74
CA GLY A 25 6.58 -0.91 -15.76
C GLY A 25 5.53 -1.44 -14.78
N ARG A 26 4.95 -2.63 -14.98
CA ARG A 26 3.95 -3.16 -14.03
C ARG A 26 4.56 -3.35 -12.65
N MET A 27 3.79 -3.04 -11.61
CA MET A 27 4.20 -3.23 -10.22
C MET A 27 3.48 -4.41 -9.59
N VAL A 28 4.18 -5.16 -8.74
CA VAL A 28 3.58 -6.25 -7.96
C VAL A 28 3.97 -6.10 -6.49
N SER A 29 3.05 -5.67 -5.64
CA SER A 29 3.28 -5.69 -4.19
C SER A 29 3.21 -7.13 -3.69
N LEU A 30 4.32 -7.64 -3.13
CA LEU A 30 4.40 -9.02 -2.66
C LEU A 30 3.86 -9.12 -1.21
N PRO A 31 2.78 -9.89 -0.93
CA PRO A 31 2.27 -10.09 0.42
C PRO A 31 3.32 -10.78 1.30
N ILE A 32 3.46 -10.43 2.58
CA ILE A 32 4.49 -11.01 3.46
C ILE A 32 4.21 -12.50 3.79
N PRO A 33 5.22 -13.34 4.11
CA PRO A 33 4.98 -14.71 4.54
C PRO A 33 4.27 -14.74 5.91
N ASP A 34 3.24 -15.56 6.04
CA ASP A 34 2.50 -15.72 7.30
C ASP A 34 1.98 -17.14 7.46
N LYS A 35 2.45 -17.82 8.52
CA LYS A 35 2.10 -19.21 8.81
C LYS A 35 0.68 -19.39 9.35
N GLN A 36 0.02 -18.31 9.78
CA GLN A 36 -1.35 -18.33 10.28
C GLN A 36 -2.38 -18.06 9.16
N SER A 37 -1.94 -17.51 8.04
CA SER A 37 -2.81 -17.27 6.88
C SER A 37 -3.29 -18.59 6.27
N PRO A 38 -4.55 -18.68 5.79
CA PRO A 38 -5.02 -19.84 5.04
C PRO A 38 -4.62 -19.81 3.56
N ILE A 39 -4.08 -18.69 3.07
CA ILE A 39 -3.84 -18.42 1.64
C ILE A 39 -2.41 -18.83 1.28
N ARG A 40 -2.23 -19.64 0.22
CA ARG A 40 -0.89 -19.92 -0.33
C ARG A 40 -0.54 -18.93 -1.42
N TYR A 41 0.75 -18.66 -1.64
CA TYR A 41 1.18 -17.84 -2.78
C TYR A 41 0.71 -18.43 -4.12
N GLY A 42 0.69 -19.76 -4.24
CA GLY A 42 0.21 -20.49 -5.41
C GLY A 42 -1.29 -20.34 -5.66
N ASP A 43 -2.07 -19.85 -4.70
CA ASP A 43 -3.50 -19.59 -4.88
C ASP A 43 -3.75 -18.19 -5.46
N ILE A 44 -2.80 -17.26 -5.26
CA ILE A 44 -2.96 -15.85 -5.60
C ILE A 44 -2.66 -15.62 -7.07
N ARG A 45 -3.64 -15.03 -7.77
CA ARG A 45 -3.49 -14.54 -9.13
C ARG A 45 -3.07 -13.07 -9.17
N TRP A 46 -2.19 -12.77 -10.12
CA TRP A 46 -1.82 -11.41 -10.48
C TRP A 46 -1.90 -11.30 -12.01
N HIS A 47 -2.97 -10.67 -12.50
CA HIS A 47 -3.42 -10.74 -13.89
C HIS A 47 -3.45 -12.20 -14.40
N GLU A 48 -2.84 -12.48 -15.56
CA GLU A 48 -2.70 -13.79 -16.16
C GLU A 48 -1.71 -14.72 -15.43
N HIS A 49 -0.97 -14.21 -14.43
CA HIS A 49 0.11 -14.93 -13.77
C HIS A 49 -0.26 -15.48 -12.40
N ASN A 50 0.44 -16.54 -12.01
CA ASN A 50 0.44 -17.06 -10.65
C ASN A 50 1.51 -16.35 -9.81
N LEU A 51 1.11 -15.77 -8.68
CA LEU A 51 2.04 -15.01 -7.83
C LEU A 51 3.12 -15.90 -7.21
N GLY A 52 2.80 -17.16 -6.89
CA GLY A 52 3.75 -18.12 -6.33
C GLY A 52 4.95 -18.43 -7.22
N ALA A 53 4.75 -18.49 -8.54
CA ALA A 53 5.85 -18.65 -9.49
C ALA A 53 6.79 -17.43 -9.45
N LEU A 54 6.23 -16.22 -9.51
CA LEU A 54 6.98 -14.97 -9.47
C LEU A 54 7.77 -14.83 -8.15
N VAL A 55 7.13 -15.10 -7.01
CA VAL A 55 7.76 -15.04 -5.68
C VAL A 55 8.86 -16.08 -5.57
N SER A 56 8.64 -17.30 -6.04
CA SER A 56 9.66 -18.35 -6.03
C SER A 56 10.88 -17.93 -6.85
N ASP A 57 10.69 -17.41 -8.06
CA ASP A 57 11.79 -16.97 -8.92
C ASP A 57 12.59 -15.83 -8.28
N LEU A 58 11.91 -14.78 -7.81
CA LEU A 58 12.57 -13.59 -7.23
C LEU A 58 13.21 -13.83 -5.86
N THR A 59 12.92 -14.98 -5.23
CA THR A 59 13.48 -15.38 -3.94
C THR A 59 14.40 -16.59 -4.04
N ASP A 60 14.81 -16.98 -5.26
CA ASP A 60 15.71 -18.11 -5.51
C ASP A 60 15.17 -19.43 -4.91
N GLY A 61 13.85 -19.62 -4.96
CA GLY A 61 13.15 -20.80 -4.42
C GLY A 61 12.95 -20.80 -2.90
N ARG A 62 13.46 -19.80 -2.17
CA ARG A 62 13.32 -19.74 -0.70
C ARG A 62 11.86 -19.61 -0.25
N ILE A 63 11.01 -18.96 -1.05
CA ILE A 63 9.58 -18.84 -0.81
C ILE A 63 8.84 -19.54 -1.96
N PRO A 64 8.59 -20.85 -1.85
CA PRO A 64 7.88 -21.59 -2.89
C PRO A 64 6.38 -21.25 -2.90
N ALA A 65 5.70 -21.57 -4.00
CA ALA A 65 4.26 -21.35 -4.17
C ALA A 65 3.39 -22.03 -3.08
N SER A 66 3.89 -23.08 -2.43
CA SER A 66 3.18 -23.78 -1.35
C SER A 66 3.21 -23.05 0.00
N HIS A 67 4.05 -22.01 0.17
CA HIS A 67 4.08 -21.21 1.39
C HIS A 67 2.83 -20.35 1.54
N LEU A 68 2.53 -20.02 2.79
CA LEU A 68 1.38 -19.21 3.18
C LEU A 68 1.73 -17.71 3.15
N ALA A 69 0.79 -16.91 2.66
CA ALA A 69 0.94 -15.50 2.34
C ALA A 69 -0.10 -14.67 3.08
N HIS A 70 0.33 -13.57 3.68
CA HIS A 70 -0.53 -12.58 4.31
C HIS A 70 -1.06 -11.61 3.26
N LEU A 71 -2.08 -12.01 2.48
CA LEU A 71 -2.72 -11.14 1.51
C LEU A 71 -3.50 -10.03 2.23
N ASP A 72 -2.79 -8.98 2.60
CA ASP A 72 -3.27 -7.80 3.30
C ASP A 72 -2.41 -6.56 2.92
N PRO A 73 -3.01 -5.48 2.39
CA PRO A 73 -4.41 -5.36 2.05
C PRO A 73 -4.77 -6.24 0.83
N ASP A 74 -6.01 -6.73 0.80
CA ASP A 74 -6.56 -7.43 -0.36
C ASP A 74 -7.39 -6.46 -1.20
N LEU A 75 -6.78 -5.94 -2.26
CA LEU A 75 -7.34 -4.85 -3.08
C LEU A 75 -7.89 -5.29 -4.44
N SER A 76 -7.62 -6.53 -4.86
CA SER A 76 -7.90 -7.00 -6.21
C SER A 76 -8.91 -8.13 -6.20
N ASN A 77 -10.08 -7.91 -6.82
CA ASN A 77 -11.12 -8.93 -6.92
C ASN A 77 -10.61 -10.23 -7.55
N ASP A 78 -9.75 -10.11 -8.57
CA ASP A 78 -9.34 -11.23 -9.41
C ASP A 78 -8.23 -12.10 -8.80
N SER A 79 -7.69 -11.69 -7.64
CA SER A 79 -6.58 -12.39 -7.00
C SER A 79 -6.96 -13.73 -6.38
N LEU A 80 -8.22 -13.93 -6.00
CA LEU A 80 -8.76 -15.20 -5.48
C LEU A 80 -10.24 -15.35 -5.91
N PRO A 81 -10.81 -16.56 -5.90
CA PRO A 81 -12.26 -16.73 -5.98
C PRO A 81 -12.97 -16.02 -4.82
N ARG A 82 -13.98 -15.20 -5.13
CA ARG A 82 -14.66 -14.35 -4.15
C ARG A 82 -16.07 -14.83 -3.85
N LEU A 83 -16.48 -14.72 -2.58
CA LEU A 83 -17.87 -14.87 -2.19
C LEU A 83 -18.67 -13.62 -2.56
N PRO A 84 -19.99 -13.73 -2.80
CA PRO A 84 -20.85 -12.57 -3.02
C PRO A 84 -20.72 -11.56 -1.88
N GLY A 85 -20.71 -10.27 -2.23
CA GLY A 85 -20.53 -9.19 -1.26
C GLY A 85 -19.07 -8.85 -0.95
N TRP A 86 -18.09 -9.55 -1.55
CA TRP A 86 -16.69 -9.23 -1.39
C TRP A 86 -16.38 -7.76 -1.69
N ARG A 87 -15.55 -7.16 -0.84
CA ARG A 87 -15.03 -5.81 -0.98
C ARG A 87 -13.54 -5.79 -0.63
N PRO A 88 -12.77 -4.87 -1.22
CA PRO A 88 -11.39 -4.65 -0.81
C PRO A 88 -11.30 -4.40 0.71
N ILE A 89 -10.30 -5.00 1.33
CA ILE A 89 -10.18 -5.07 2.79
C ILE A 89 -8.73 -4.93 3.22
N PHE A 90 -8.53 -4.28 4.36
CA PHE A 90 -7.24 -4.08 4.99
C PHE A 90 -7.33 -4.38 6.49
N GLY A 91 -6.42 -5.13 7.07
CA GLY A 91 -6.35 -5.48 8.47
C GLY A 91 -5.18 -4.85 9.21
N GLN A 92 -5.39 -4.46 10.46
CA GLN A 92 -4.33 -3.97 11.32
C GLN A 92 -4.54 -4.40 12.76
N THR A 93 -3.43 -4.61 13.48
CA THR A 93 -3.48 -4.95 14.91
C THR A 93 -2.33 -4.32 15.72
N GLY A 94 -2.27 -4.62 17.02
CA GLY A 94 -1.18 -4.24 17.91
C GLY A 94 -0.99 -2.72 18.01
N ALA A 95 0.27 -2.29 18.08
CA ALA A 95 0.63 -0.87 18.22
C ALA A 95 0.21 -0.03 17.00
N ALA A 96 0.28 -0.59 15.79
CA ALA A 96 -0.13 0.10 14.58
C ALA A 96 -1.65 0.36 14.59
N GLN A 97 -2.46 -0.61 15.01
CA GLN A 97 -3.89 -0.38 15.17
C GLN A 97 -4.21 0.57 16.32
N GLY A 98 -3.47 0.47 17.41
CA GLY A 98 -3.55 1.43 18.51
C GLY A 98 -3.31 2.87 18.03
N HIS A 99 -2.33 3.08 17.14
CA HIS A 99 -2.04 4.37 16.53
C HIS A 99 -3.21 4.87 15.67
N LEU A 100 -3.72 4.05 14.74
CA LEU A 100 -4.88 4.40 13.90
C LEU A 100 -6.10 4.82 14.76
N ARG A 101 -6.41 4.04 15.80
CA ARG A 101 -7.50 4.35 16.74
C ARG A 101 -7.24 5.66 17.49
N ASN A 102 -6.04 5.84 18.04
CA ASN A 102 -5.73 6.99 18.89
C ASN A 102 -5.63 8.30 18.08
N THR A 103 -5.33 8.23 16.78
CA THR A 103 -5.38 9.37 15.85
C THR A 103 -6.77 9.60 15.26
N GLY A 104 -7.77 8.77 15.62
CA GLY A 104 -9.15 8.96 15.20
C GLY A 104 -9.41 8.62 13.74
N VAL A 105 -8.73 7.61 13.20
CA VAL A 105 -9.01 7.10 11.84
C VAL A 105 -10.40 6.47 11.80
N VAL A 106 -11.23 6.92 10.85
CA VAL A 106 -12.65 6.58 10.73
C VAL A 106 -13.08 6.42 9.27
N ALA A 107 -14.34 6.03 9.05
CA ALA A 107 -14.95 6.03 7.72
C ALA A 107 -14.78 7.39 7.01
N GLY A 108 -14.47 7.34 5.72
CA GLY A 108 -14.16 8.50 4.88
C GLY A 108 -12.67 8.82 4.76
N ASP A 109 -11.83 8.37 5.70
CA ASP A 109 -10.37 8.51 5.61
C ASP A 109 -9.78 7.58 4.54
N ILE A 110 -8.59 7.91 4.02
CA ILE A 110 -7.96 7.17 2.92
C ILE A 110 -6.58 6.63 3.30
N PHE A 111 -6.39 5.33 3.10
CA PHE A 111 -5.09 4.69 3.07
C PHE A 111 -4.45 4.84 1.70
N LEU A 112 -3.19 5.23 1.70
CA LEU A 112 -2.28 5.12 0.57
C LEU A 112 -1.19 4.11 0.94
N PHE A 113 -1.24 2.95 0.31
CA PHE A 113 -0.30 1.87 0.60
C PHE A 113 1.01 2.10 -0.15
N PHE A 114 2.12 2.03 0.58
CA PHE A 114 3.45 2.08 0.00
C PHE A 114 4.28 0.86 0.40
N GLY A 115 5.27 0.51 -0.40
CA GLY A 115 6.15 -0.63 -0.13
C GLY A 115 7.58 -0.36 -0.61
N LEU A 116 8.49 -1.27 -0.28
CA LEU A 116 9.84 -1.24 -0.82
C LEU A 116 9.84 -1.95 -2.18
N PHE A 117 10.20 -1.25 -3.24
CA PHE A 117 10.24 -1.76 -4.61
C PHE A 117 11.65 -1.72 -5.20
N ARG A 118 11.89 -2.54 -6.22
CA ARG A 118 13.10 -2.49 -7.04
C ARG A 118 12.80 -2.99 -8.44
N HIS A 119 13.43 -2.38 -9.45
CA HIS A 119 13.34 -2.86 -10.82
C HIS A 119 13.95 -4.26 -10.97
N VAL A 120 13.31 -5.08 -11.79
CA VAL A 120 13.82 -6.36 -12.27
C VAL A 120 14.02 -6.32 -13.78
N ALA A 121 14.89 -7.16 -14.29
CA ALA A 121 15.17 -7.31 -15.71
C ALA A 121 15.22 -8.78 -16.10
N TYR A 122 14.93 -9.09 -17.37
CA TYR A 122 15.16 -10.43 -17.88
C TYR A 122 16.67 -10.66 -18.09
N LYS A 123 17.21 -11.70 -17.45
CA LYS A 123 18.56 -12.21 -17.69
C LYS A 123 18.48 -13.72 -17.93
N SER A 124 19.00 -14.16 -19.07
CA SER A 124 19.00 -15.59 -19.46
C SER A 124 17.61 -16.25 -19.37
N GLY A 125 16.56 -15.53 -19.76
CA GLY A 125 15.18 -16.02 -19.76
C GLY A 125 14.48 -16.04 -18.40
N LYS A 126 15.09 -15.48 -17.34
CA LYS A 126 14.49 -15.37 -16.00
C LYS A 126 14.48 -13.93 -15.51
N LEU A 127 13.54 -13.60 -14.63
CA LEU A 127 13.57 -12.31 -13.93
C LEU A 127 14.69 -12.32 -12.89
N ASP A 128 15.49 -11.26 -12.90
CA ASP A 128 16.54 -11.02 -11.92
C ASP A 128 16.52 -9.56 -11.46
N TRP A 129 16.98 -9.32 -10.24
CA TRP A 129 17.04 -7.99 -9.65
C TRP A 129 18.01 -7.09 -10.43
N ASN A 130 17.55 -5.90 -10.81
CA ASN A 130 18.41 -4.92 -11.45
C ASN A 130 19.33 -4.30 -10.38
N THR A 131 20.57 -4.79 -10.31
CA THR A 131 21.58 -4.33 -9.35
C THR A 131 21.98 -2.87 -9.53
N CYS A 132 21.77 -2.31 -10.73
CA CYS A 132 22.05 -0.91 -11.05
C CYS A 132 20.92 0.05 -10.61
N SER A 133 19.73 -0.47 -10.29
CA SER A 133 18.63 0.32 -9.73
C SER A 133 18.60 0.15 -8.21
N PRO A 134 18.69 1.24 -7.41
CA PRO A 134 18.53 1.15 -5.96
C PRO A 134 17.07 0.85 -5.62
N PRO A 135 16.80 0.20 -4.48
CA PRO A 135 15.43 0.05 -4.00
C PRO A 135 14.83 1.41 -3.62
N LEU A 136 13.51 1.54 -3.75
CA LEU A 136 12.78 2.78 -3.52
C LEU A 136 11.43 2.51 -2.85
N HIS A 137 10.91 3.49 -2.10
CA HIS A 137 9.53 3.46 -1.62
C HIS A 137 8.59 3.98 -2.70
N VAL A 138 7.51 3.23 -2.96
CA VAL A 138 6.52 3.53 -4.01
C VAL A 138 5.12 3.29 -3.47
N LEU A 139 4.22 4.22 -3.78
CA LEU A 139 2.77 4.07 -3.60
C LEU A 139 2.24 3.07 -4.62
N TRP A 140 1.57 2.03 -4.16
CA TRP A 140 1.13 0.92 -5.02
C TRP A 140 -0.38 0.65 -4.94
N GLY A 141 -1.08 1.21 -3.97
CA GLY A 141 -2.54 1.07 -3.88
C GLY A 141 -3.18 2.06 -2.93
N TRP A 142 -4.51 2.09 -2.93
CA TRP A 142 -5.32 2.95 -2.06
C TRP A 142 -6.55 2.21 -1.54
N LEU A 143 -7.08 2.70 -0.42
CA LEU A 143 -8.37 2.28 0.13
C LEU A 143 -9.00 3.43 0.92
N GLN A 144 -10.14 3.92 0.45
CA GLN A 144 -11.00 4.81 1.23
C GLN A 144 -11.93 3.98 2.11
N ILE A 145 -11.90 4.25 3.41
CA ILE A 145 -12.60 3.48 4.43
C ILE A 145 -14.10 3.76 4.33
N ASP A 146 -14.90 2.70 4.38
CA ASP A 146 -16.35 2.80 4.61
C ASP A 146 -16.74 2.28 5.99
N GLU A 147 -16.11 1.17 6.40
CA GLU A 147 -16.40 0.52 7.67
C GLU A 147 -15.11 0.18 8.41
N VAL A 148 -15.14 0.35 9.74
CA VAL A 148 -14.07 -0.03 10.66
C VAL A 148 -14.63 -1.09 11.61
N LEU A 149 -14.13 -2.31 11.51
CA LEU A 149 -14.71 -3.49 12.15
C LEU A 149 -13.70 -4.16 13.06
N LYS A 150 -14.05 -4.35 14.33
CA LYS A 150 -13.26 -5.24 15.19
C LYS A 150 -13.59 -6.68 14.84
N VAL A 151 -12.58 -7.46 14.49
CA VAL A 151 -12.74 -8.84 13.98
C VAL A 151 -13.49 -9.71 15.00
N ASP A 152 -13.08 -9.66 16.27
CA ASP A 152 -13.69 -10.46 17.34
C ASP A 152 -15.10 -10.00 17.77
N GLY A 153 -15.62 -8.91 17.19
CA GLY A 153 -16.93 -8.34 17.53
C GLY A 153 -17.84 -8.11 16.34
N CYS A 154 -17.45 -8.56 15.14
CA CYS A 154 -18.27 -8.41 13.94
C CYS A 154 -19.26 -9.57 13.77
N ASP A 155 -20.33 -9.35 13.01
CA ASP A 155 -21.31 -10.37 12.71
C ASP A 155 -20.75 -11.40 11.70
N ASP A 156 -20.72 -12.66 12.10
CA ASP A 156 -20.12 -13.75 11.32
C ASP A 156 -20.84 -14.02 9.99
N GLU A 157 -22.17 -13.84 9.94
CA GLU A 157 -22.95 -14.07 8.73
C GLU A 157 -22.87 -12.87 7.78
N GLU A 158 -22.89 -11.64 8.31
CA GLU A 158 -22.73 -10.42 7.51
C GLU A 158 -21.36 -10.37 6.81
N TYR A 159 -20.30 -10.73 7.54
CA TYR A 159 -18.91 -10.69 7.05
C TYR A 159 -18.37 -12.06 6.64
N LYS A 160 -19.26 -13.02 6.33
CA LYS A 160 -18.88 -14.37 5.85
C LYS A 160 -17.96 -14.33 4.64
N TRP A 161 -18.15 -13.35 3.75
CA TRP A 161 -17.33 -13.15 2.56
C TRP A 161 -15.86 -12.80 2.89
N ALA A 162 -15.59 -12.24 4.07
CA ALA A 162 -14.27 -11.80 4.50
C ALA A 162 -13.52 -12.88 5.29
N LYS A 163 -14.17 -13.98 5.68
CA LYS A 163 -13.59 -14.99 6.59
C LYS A 163 -12.31 -15.64 6.08
N TYR A 164 -12.03 -15.62 4.77
CA TYR A 164 -10.76 -16.09 4.20
C TYR A 164 -9.56 -15.17 4.53
N HIS A 165 -9.82 -13.90 4.88
CA HIS A 165 -8.79 -12.89 5.05
C HIS A 165 -7.92 -13.21 6.27
N PRO A 166 -6.59 -13.04 6.22
CA PRO A 166 -5.67 -13.51 7.27
C PRO A 166 -6.04 -13.06 8.69
N HIS A 167 -6.65 -11.88 8.84
CA HIS A 167 -7.07 -11.36 10.14
C HIS A 167 -8.20 -12.15 10.82
N PHE A 168 -9.02 -12.91 10.08
CA PHE A 168 -10.05 -13.78 10.65
C PHE A 168 -9.54 -15.16 11.06
N HIS A 169 -8.29 -15.49 10.70
CA HIS A 169 -7.64 -16.74 11.04
C HIS A 169 -6.66 -16.62 12.21
N ARG A 170 -6.53 -15.41 12.77
CA ARG A 170 -5.79 -15.17 14.01
C ARG A 170 -6.62 -15.64 15.20
N GLY A 171 -5.94 -15.98 16.29
CA GLY A 171 -6.62 -16.17 17.56
C GLY A 171 -7.23 -14.87 18.08
N PHE A 172 -8.02 -14.97 19.15
CA PHE A 172 -8.64 -13.80 19.79
C PHE A 172 -7.61 -12.72 20.10
N GLU A 173 -7.85 -11.50 19.62
CA GLU A 173 -6.96 -10.36 19.77
C GLU A 173 -7.78 -9.05 19.80
N THR A 174 -7.90 -8.44 20.99
CA THR A 174 -8.80 -7.31 21.26
C THR A 174 -8.65 -6.10 20.31
N ASN A 175 -7.46 -5.92 19.73
CA ASN A 175 -7.16 -4.82 18.81
C ASN A 175 -7.08 -5.28 17.34
N ASN A 176 -7.52 -6.48 17.00
CA ASN A 176 -7.57 -6.92 15.61
C ASN A 176 -8.75 -6.25 14.90
N THR A 177 -8.44 -5.37 13.94
CA THR A 177 -9.42 -4.55 13.23
C THR A 177 -9.24 -4.69 11.73
N VAL A 178 -10.34 -4.72 10.99
CA VAL A 178 -10.35 -4.63 9.53
C VAL A 178 -11.08 -3.36 9.07
N TYR A 179 -10.58 -2.81 7.97
CA TYR A 179 -11.05 -1.62 7.29
C TYR A 179 -11.58 -2.06 5.93
N VAL A 180 -12.89 -1.91 5.73
CA VAL A 180 -13.56 -2.30 4.49
C VAL A 180 -13.67 -1.09 3.58
N ALA A 181 -13.26 -1.27 2.33
CA ALA A 181 -13.25 -0.20 1.34
C ALA A 181 -14.64 0.23 0.91
N ARG A 182 -14.84 1.53 0.71
CA ARG A 182 -16.00 2.08 0.02
C ARG A 182 -16.04 1.56 -1.42
N LYS A 183 -17.25 1.39 -1.97
CA LYS A 183 -17.43 0.98 -3.37
C LYS A 183 -16.86 2.02 -4.36
N HIS A 184 -17.22 3.28 -4.17
CA HIS A 184 -16.76 4.39 -5.01
C HIS A 184 -16.09 5.46 -4.17
N LEU A 185 -15.02 6.03 -4.71
CA LEU A 185 -14.32 7.14 -4.08
C LEU A 185 -15.27 8.31 -3.88
N THR A 186 -15.23 8.90 -2.68
CA THR A 186 -16.02 10.08 -2.32
C THR A 186 -15.06 11.13 -1.79
N LEU A 187 -14.59 12.02 -2.66
CA LEU A 187 -13.74 13.15 -2.33
C LEU A 187 -14.34 14.45 -2.89
N PRO A 188 -14.12 15.61 -2.23
CA PRO A 188 -14.50 16.89 -2.83
C PRO A 188 -13.87 17.05 -4.22
N GLY A 189 -14.69 17.45 -5.20
CA GLY A 189 -14.25 17.67 -6.58
C GLY A 189 -14.24 16.42 -7.48
N VAL A 190 -14.42 15.20 -6.93
CA VAL A 190 -14.56 13.97 -7.73
C VAL A 190 -16.03 13.71 -8.00
N SER A 191 -16.38 13.42 -9.26
CA SER A 191 -17.76 13.07 -9.59
C SER A 191 -18.12 11.73 -8.96
N ALA A 192 -19.28 11.65 -8.31
CA ALA A 192 -19.71 10.43 -7.64
C ALA A 192 -19.74 9.25 -8.63
N GLY A 193 -19.03 8.16 -8.29
CA GLY A 193 -19.00 6.93 -9.09
C GLY A 193 -17.88 6.85 -10.14
N GLU A 194 -17.05 7.90 -10.29
CA GLU A 194 -16.00 7.95 -11.32
C GLU A 194 -14.82 7.00 -11.02
N LEU A 195 -14.42 6.89 -9.75
CA LEU A 195 -13.31 6.04 -9.31
C LEU A 195 -13.76 5.02 -8.26
N ALA A 196 -13.14 3.84 -8.26
CA ALA A 196 -13.33 2.84 -7.22
C ALA A 196 -12.76 3.35 -5.88
N GLY A 197 -13.42 3.03 -4.77
CA GLY A 197 -12.96 3.45 -3.44
C GLY A 197 -11.68 2.75 -2.99
N ALA A 198 -11.24 1.70 -3.67
CA ALA A 198 -9.96 1.06 -3.47
C ALA A 198 -9.43 0.46 -4.78
N GLY A 199 -8.11 0.28 -4.85
CA GLY A 199 -7.47 -0.30 -6.02
C GLY A 199 -5.95 -0.30 -5.91
N VAL A 200 -5.31 -0.76 -6.99
CA VAL A 200 -3.85 -0.77 -7.14
C VAL A 200 -3.44 0.14 -8.29
N PHE A 201 -2.28 0.77 -8.17
CA PHE A 201 -1.65 1.44 -9.30
C PHE A 201 -0.95 0.39 -10.15
N PRO A 202 -1.38 0.16 -11.40
CA PRO A 202 -0.90 -0.97 -12.19
C PRO A 202 0.55 -0.83 -12.62
N CYS A 203 1.00 0.41 -12.91
CA CYS A 203 2.30 0.71 -13.50
C CYS A 203 3.06 1.70 -12.62
N PHE A 204 4.38 1.54 -12.56
CA PHE A 204 5.27 2.51 -11.93
C PHE A 204 5.21 3.84 -12.65
N SER A 205 5.21 4.91 -11.88
CA SER A 205 5.23 6.30 -12.33
C SER A 205 6.05 7.11 -11.34
N GLU A 206 6.72 8.15 -11.83
CA GLU A 206 7.49 9.06 -10.99
C GLU A 206 6.62 9.77 -9.94
N GLN A 207 5.31 9.94 -10.21
CA GLN A 207 4.35 10.51 -9.25
C GLN A 207 4.07 9.58 -8.05
N LEU A 208 4.26 8.27 -8.23
CA LEU A 208 4.03 7.26 -7.19
C LEU A 208 5.28 7.04 -6.32
N ARG A 209 6.45 7.50 -6.77
CA ARG A 209 7.69 7.34 -6.01
C ARG A 209 7.70 8.30 -4.82
N LEU A 210 7.93 7.74 -3.64
CA LEU A 210 8.17 8.50 -2.42
C LEU A 210 9.65 8.83 -2.24
N THR A 211 10.55 7.89 -2.51
CA THR A 211 12.00 8.10 -2.35
C THR A 211 12.53 9.22 -3.27
N ALA A 212 13.33 10.15 -2.76
CA ALA A 212 13.88 11.24 -3.55
C ALA A 212 14.88 10.74 -4.62
N LEU A 213 14.93 11.38 -5.79
CA LEU A 213 15.90 11.05 -6.86
C LEU A 213 17.36 11.11 -6.41
N SER A 214 17.65 12.05 -5.52
CA SER A 214 19.01 12.23 -4.98
C SER A 214 19.33 11.28 -3.83
N ALA A 215 18.40 10.41 -3.43
CA ALA A 215 18.56 9.59 -2.23
C ALA A 215 19.47 8.39 -2.46
N THR A 216 20.32 8.12 -1.47
CA THR A 216 21.11 6.88 -1.40
C THR A 216 20.39 5.79 -0.60
N THR A 217 19.31 6.14 0.12
CA THR A 217 18.47 5.22 0.89
C THR A 217 16.99 5.47 0.63
N PRO A 218 16.11 4.45 0.78
CA PRO A 218 14.67 4.62 0.57
C PRO A 218 13.99 5.59 1.56
N SER A 219 14.64 5.88 2.70
CA SER A 219 14.07 6.65 3.80
C SER A 219 14.02 8.16 3.56
N LEU A 220 14.81 8.69 2.61
CA LEU A 220 14.71 10.09 2.20
C LEU A 220 13.60 10.21 1.16
N TRP A 221 12.47 10.77 1.56
CA TRP A 221 11.33 11.01 0.69
C TRP A 221 11.39 12.38 0.04
N GLU A 222 10.77 12.52 -1.13
CA GLU A 222 10.45 13.78 -1.79
C GLU A 222 8.92 13.82 -1.99
N LEU A 223 8.26 14.74 -1.30
CA LEU A 223 6.81 14.87 -1.20
C LEU A 223 6.38 16.22 -1.76
N PRO A 224 5.08 16.41 -2.06
CA PRO A 224 4.59 17.70 -2.51
C PRO A 224 4.93 18.84 -1.54
N GLN A 225 5.20 20.04 -2.07
CA GLN A 225 5.62 21.19 -1.26
C GLN A 225 4.61 21.55 -0.15
N TRP A 226 3.31 21.37 -0.41
CA TRP A 226 2.24 21.68 0.53
C TRP A 226 2.27 20.83 1.80
N LEU A 227 2.95 19.68 1.78
CA LEU A 227 3.11 18.78 2.92
C LEU A 227 4.17 19.27 3.93
N TYR A 228 4.96 20.31 3.58
CA TYR A 228 5.95 20.86 4.50
C TYR A 228 5.25 21.42 5.75
N PRO A 229 5.66 21.04 6.98
CA PRO A 229 5.05 21.53 8.21
C PRO A 229 5.08 23.06 8.30
N ARG A 230 3.92 23.68 8.53
CA ARG A 230 3.81 25.11 8.83
C ARG A 230 3.70 25.31 10.34
N ASN A 231 3.98 26.53 10.80
CA ASN A 231 3.67 26.88 12.17
C ASN A 231 2.16 26.71 12.39
N ASP A 232 1.77 26.20 13.57
CA ASP A 232 0.40 26.05 14.03
C ASP A 232 -0.45 24.92 13.42
N ILE A 233 0.13 24.05 12.58
CA ILE A 233 -0.55 22.84 12.08
C ILE A 233 0.15 21.55 12.50
N SER A 234 -0.63 20.48 12.65
CA SER A 234 -0.06 19.18 13.02
C SER A 234 0.70 18.57 11.83
N PRO A 235 1.99 18.23 11.97
CA PRO A 235 2.75 17.54 10.93
C PRO A 235 2.32 16.08 10.81
N LEU A 236 2.81 15.41 9.76
CA LEU A 236 2.67 13.97 9.59
C LEU A 236 3.11 13.22 10.87
N THR A 237 2.29 12.29 11.38
CA THR A 237 2.59 11.60 12.65
C THR A 237 3.99 10.97 12.65
N TYR A 238 4.66 11.01 13.81
CA TYR A 238 6.07 10.62 14.00
C TYR A 238 7.13 11.53 13.37
N HIS A 239 6.73 12.60 12.68
CA HIS A 239 7.64 13.52 11.98
C HIS A 239 7.48 14.97 12.46
N ALA A 240 7.22 15.18 13.75
CA ALA A 240 7.11 16.53 14.32
C ALA A 240 8.45 17.28 14.42
N ASP A 241 9.56 16.54 14.43
CA ASP A 241 10.91 17.11 14.41
C ASP A 241 11.22 17.74 13.05
N LEU A 242 11.22 19.08 13.01
CA LEU A 242 11.48 19.88 11.80
C LEU A 242 12.87 19.64 11.19
N SER A 243 13.84 19.13 11.96
CA SER A 243 15.18 18.80 11.41
C SER A 243 15.14 17.69 10.36
N ARG A 244 14.05 16.92 10.33
CA ARG A 244 13.80 15.87 9.33
C ARG A 244 13.31 16.42 7.99
N TRP A 245 12.89 17.68 7.97
CA TRP A 245 12.24 18.30 6.82
C TRP A 245 13.16 19.31 6.16
N GLN A 246 13.15 19.32 4.84
CA GLN A 246 13.87 20.30 4.05
C GLN A 246 12.99 20.75 2.88
N LYS A 247 12.94 22.06 2.62
CA LYS A 247 12.33 22.59 1.38
C LYS A 247 13.30 22.37 0.23
N SER A 248 12.77 22.00 -0.94
CA SER A 248 13.52 21.86 -2.18
C SER A 248 12.73 22.49 -3.32
N GLU A 249 13.40 22.75 -4.45
CA GLU A 249 12.73 23.29 -5.65
C GLU A 249 11.66 22.34 -6.20
N ARG A 250 11.79 21.03 -5.96
CA ARG A 250 10.87 19.98 -6.43
C ARG A 250 9.72 19.68 -5.48
N GLY A 251 9.75 20.20 -4.26
CA GLY A 251 8.81 19.83 -3.19
C GLY A 251 9.42 19.92 -1.81
N THR A 252 9.03 19.02 -0.91
CA THR A 252 9.66 18.86 0.41
C THR A 252 10.35 17.53 0.55
N LYS A 253 11.58 17.54 1.07
CA LYS A 253 12.28 16.34 1.46
C LYS A 253 11.99 15.99 2.92
N LEU A 254 11.75 14.71 3.18
CA LEU A 254 11.49 14.18 4.51
C LEU A 254 12.40 12.99 4.81
N ASN A 255 13.17 13.06 5.89
CA ASN A 255 13.88 11.91 6.44
C ASN A 255 12.93 11.08 7.31
N THR A 256 12.36 10.03 6.73
CA THR A 256 11.37 9.17 7.40
C THR A 256 11.97 8.39 8.56
N VAL A 257 11.14 8.12 9.57
CA VAL A 257 11.52 7.24 10.67
C VAL A 257 11.59 5.78 10.21
N ALA A 258 12.61 5.04 10.66
CA ALA A 258 12.77 3.63 10.29
C ALA A 258 11.68 2.72 10.91
N ARG A 259 11.07 3.16 12.02
CA ARG A 259 10.02 2.43 12.74
C ARG A 259 8.71 3.19 12.62
N GLY A 260 7.81 2.65 11.81
CA GLY A 260 6.45 3.17 11.64
C GLY A 260 5.74 2.39 10.54
N GLN A 261 4.58 1.84 10.89
CA GLN A 261 3.72 1.14 9.94
C GLN A 261 2.77 2.11 9.23
N GLU A 262 2.28 3.12 9.96
CA GLU A 262 1.24 4.05 9.53
C GLU A 262 1.71 5.50 9.81
N PHE A 263 1.67 6.38 8.81
CA PHE A 263 1.90 7.81 8.96
C PHE A 263 0.66 8.59 8.56
N ILE A 264 0.10 9.36 9.50
CA ILE A 264 -1.22 9.95 9.37
C ILE A 264 -1.10 11.47 9.26
N LEU A 265 -1.84 12.05 8.32
CA LEU A 265 -1.98 13.49 8.12
C LEU A 265 -3.45 13.87 8.22
N ASP A 266 -3.78 14.87 9.03
CA ASP A 266 -5.13 15.44 9.07
C ASP A 266 -5.30 16.49 7.97
N CYS A 267 -6.10 16.19 6.95
CA CYS A 267 -6.26 17.06 5.79
C CYS A 267 -6.96 18.38 6.11
N ALA A 268 -7.60 18.54 7.27
CA ALA A 268 -8.20 19.81 7.66
C ALA A 268 -7.17 20.96 7.69
N ASP A 269 -5.92 20.63 8.02
CA ASP A 269 -4.80 21.56 8.09
C ASP A 269 -4.08 21.75 6.72
N TYR A 270 -4.44 20.95 5.71
CA TYR A 270 -3.76 20.85 4.41
C TYR A 270 -4.78 20.84 3.26
N PRO A 271 -5.31 21.99 2.85
CA PRO A 271 -6.38 22.07 1.84
C PRO A 271 -5.98 21.48 0.48
N ASP A 272 -4.71 21.60 0.09
CA ASP A 272 -4.15 21.09 -1.18
C ASP A 272 -4.14 19.55 -1.24
N SER A 273 -4.38 18.86 -0.12
CA SER A 273 -4.34 17.41 -0.05
C SER A 273 -5.40 16.73 -0.90
N ILE A 274 -6.59 17.34 -1.05
CA ILE A 274 -7.69 16.77 -1.85
C ILE A 274 -7.32 16.80 -3.34
N GLU A 275 -6.87 17.95 -3.84
CA GLU A 275 -6.45 18.10 -5.24
C GLU A 275 -5.30 17.14 -5.57
N TRP A 276 -4.35 16.97 -4.64
CA TRP A 276 -3.26 16.02 -4.81
C TRP A 276 -3.73 14.57 -4.90
N ILE A 277 -4.64 14.12 -4.03
CA ILE A 277 -5.18 12.75 -4.10
C ILE A 277 -5.93 12.54 -5.42
N ASN A 278 -6.79 13.50 -5.82
CA ASN A 278 -7.55 13.39 -7.07
C ASN A 278 -6.61 13.23 -8.26
N THR A 279 -5.63 14.12 -8.38
CA THR A 279 -4.61 14.08 -9.44
C THR A 279 -3.83 12.75 -9.43
N LEU A 280 -3.42 12.29 -8.24
CA LEU A 280 -2.67 11.04 -8.07
C LEU A 280 -3.49 9.83 -8.55
N LEU A 281 -4.77 9.75 -8.17
CA LEU A 281 -5.64 8.63 -8.51
C LEU A 281 -6.08 8.67 -9.98
N GLU A 282 -6.49 9.82 -10.50
CA GLU A 282 -6.89 9.99 -11.91
C GLU A 282 -5.72 9.65 -12.86
N SER A 283 -4.52 10.15 -12.56
CA SER A 283 -3.36 9.98 -13.44
C SER A 283 -2.78 8.56 -13.46
N ASN A 284 -3.01 7.77 -12.41
CA ASN A 284 -2.30 6.50 -12.21
C ASN A 284 -3.21 5.29 -12.03
N SER A 285 -4.53 5.43 -11.95
CA SER A 285 -5.45 4.28 -11.72
C SER A 285 -5.73 3.44 -12.97
N VAL A 286 -5.35 3.90 -14.17
CA VAL A 286 -5.60 3.21 -15.45
C VAL A 286 -4.34 2.57 -16.05
N ASN A 287 -4.52 1.45 -16.76
CA ASN A 287 -3.44 0.66 -17.37
C ASN A 287 -2.71 1.34 -18.55
N GLU A 288 -3.16 2.51 -19.01
CA GLU A 288 -2.60 3.16 -20.22
C GLU A 288 -1.11 3.55 -20.05
N GLY A 289 -0.65 3.75 -18.80
CA GLY A 289 0.72 4.15 -18.47
C GLY A 289 1.81 3.11 -18.76
N CYS A 290 1.50 1.81 -18.81
CA CYS A 290 2.51 0.76 -18.99
C CYS A 290 3.20 0.79 -20.36
N ARG A 291 2.61 1.47 -21.36
CA ARG A 291 3.20 1.55 -22.72
C ARG A 291 4.22 2.69 -22.90
N ASN A 292 4.23 3.69 -22.02
CA ASN A 292 5.03 4.91 -22.21
C ASN A 292 6.38 4.92 -21.49
N ASN A 293 6.61 4.03 -20.51
CA ASN A 293 7.87 3.96 -19.74
C ASN A 293 8.91 2.99 -20.33
N ALA A 294 8.64 2.40 -21.49
CA ALA A 294 9.54 1.48 -22.19
C ALA A 294 10.40 2.17 -23.29
N ARG A 295 10.52 3.50 -23.27
CA ARG A 295 11.35 4.27 -24.20
C ARG A 295 12.48 5.00 -23.48
#